data_AF-A0A1M5T775-F1
#
_entry.id   AF-A0A1M5T775-F1
#
_cell.length_a   1.000
_cell.length_b   1.000
_cell.length_c   1.000
_cell.angle_alpha   90.00
_cell.angle_beta   90.00
_cell.angle_gamma   90.00
#
_symmetry.space_group_name_H-M   'P 1'
#
loop_
_entity.id
_entity.type
_entity.pdbx_description
1 polymer ?
#
loop_
_entity_poly.entity_id
_entity_poly.type
_entity_poly.pdbx_seq_one_letter_code
_entity_poly.pdbx_strand_id
1 'polypeptide(L)'
;MLEIGELDIKNRIIHCELSGHIGDIDYKKEEILISRQGDNLLFFKRISEKLINKVLISECQKLVLKGWIILYDGLNIFNINTSRKSLIEIGIDDIEDIDKDTVGYTTNNTPFFIGHDERGIMLLKSLEEDIITIKNHEIDDIIINNETNNKNENFKEIEIRFLEKSIRINVCESLIQKLIRNTFVYSKEDILKKASMKDLYMNWSKSMNDIILFDFFGDLYYTKLEIDKIIKESKQQGRPTLGEDEKVAIVNILYYQIQNQKNQFDAVAAYMPKIMEVSDLKLFSKFDKTLDIKVFKLLQKQLFTISRQLNRYLNDIEKNLSQITFSIYDEIRERKYLAQINTKEFGIGMGISNSIDLALGRNILVPLISKDAMEIYKTKNIKNTELSKLNVFTHQSIDKLNHLIDTMYPYYVEEANTSLFNLFKTLEKEYSKLGEGEKIKDILFKRITDLYLYKQLSLNPMTNLRRKDLINKISVAIDRDMCNLDEEILFIGGE
;
A
#
# COMPACT_ATOMS: atom_id res chain seq x y z
N MET A 1 -19.14 -11.68 -50.10
CA MET A 1 -20.11 -12.70 -49.65
C MET A 1 -19.34 -14.02 -49.65
N LEU A 2 -18.81 -14.43 -48.50
CA LEU A 2 -18.26 -15.77 -48.30
C LEU A 2 -19.33 -16.50 -47.51
N GLU A 3 -20.04 -17.40 -48.19
CA GLU A 3 -21.03 -18.28 -47.58
C GLU A 3 -20.32 -19.18 -46.56
N ILE A 4 -20.97 -19.37 -45.42
CA ILE A 4 -20.57 -20.26 -44.33
C ILE A 4 -20.91 -21.70 -44.76
N GLY A 5 -20.41 -22.10 -45.92
CA GLY A 5 -20.64 -23.41 -46.54
C GLY A 5 -19.54 -24.43 -46.25
N GLU A 6 -18.40 -24.00 -45.70
CA GLU A 6 -17.26 -24.88 -45.43
C GLU A 6 -16.63 -24.65 -44.04
N LEU A 7 -17.45 -24.37 -43.02
CA LEU A 7 -17.05 -24.74 -41.67
C LEU A 7 -17.21 -26.26 -41.57
N ASP A 8 -16.13 -27.00 -41.84
CA ASP A 8 -16.08 -28.45 -41.66
C ASP A 8 -16.65 -28.79 -40.27
N ILE A 9 -17.66 -29.68 -40.22
CA ILE A 9 -18.44 -30.06 -39.03
C ILE A 9 -17.54 -30.66 -37.92
N LYS A 10 -16.27 -30.90 -38.23
CA LYS A 10 -15.21 -31.29 -37.28
C LYS A 10 -14.64 -30.14 -36.43
N ASN A 11 -14.92 -28.88 -36.77
CA ASN A 11 -14.38 -27.74 -36.04
C ASN A 11 -15.22 -27.46 -34.79
N ARG A 12 -14.56 -27.42 -33.62
CA ARG A 12 -15.21 -27.12 -32.33
C ARG A 12 -15.55 -25.64 -32.28
N ILE A 13 -16.84 -25.32 -32.11
CA ILE A 13 -17.35 -23.95 -31.98
C ILE A 13 -17.82 -23.73 -30.55
N ILE A 14 -17.41 -22.62 -29.93
CA ILE A 14 -17.89 -22.22 -28.60
C ILE A 14 -18.58 -20.86 -28.67
N HIS A 15 -19.55 -20.69 -27.77
CA HIS A 15 -20.22 -19.42 -27.53
C HIS A 15 -19.55 -18.67 -26.39
N CYS A 16 -19.36 -17.36 -26.56
CA CYS A 16 -18.81 -16.51 -25.52
C CYS A 16 -19.24 -15.05 -25.68
N GLU A 17 -19.06 -14.29 -24.59
CA GLU A 17 -19.24 -12.84 -24.56
C GLU A 17 -17.86 -12.16 -24.70
N LEU A 18 -17.76 -11.18 -25.59
CA LEU A 18 -16.56 -10.43 -25.93
C LEU A 18 -16.66 -8.97 -25.48
N SER A 19 -15.63 -8.46 -24.81
CA SER A 19 -15.44 -7.02 -24.57
C SER A 19 -13.99 -6.61 -24.77
N GLY A 20 -13.75 -5.45 -25.37
CA GLY A 20 -12.40 -4.97 -25.69
C GLY A 20 -12.28 -4.58 -27.14
N HIS A 21 -11.06 -4.56 -27.65
CA HIS A 21 -10.76 -4.04 -28.98
C HIS A 21 -10.31 -5.16 -29.91
N ILE A 22 -10.84 -5.20 -31.13
CA ILE A 22 -10.40 -6.12 -32.18
C ILE A 22 -10.47 -5.40 -33.53
N GLY A 23 -9.34 -5.28 -34.23
CA GLY A 23 -9.24 -4.42 -35.41
C GLY A 23 -9.66 -3.00 -35.04
N ASP A 24 -10.48 -2.33 -35.85
CA ASP A 24 -10.90 -0.95 -35.57
C ASP A 24 -12.20 -0.84 -34.73
N ILE A 25 -12.64 -1.92 -34.07
CA ILE A 25 -13.96 -2.00 -33.44
C ILE A 25 -13.85 -2.29 -31.94
N ASP A 26 -14.53 -1.45 -31.15
CA ASP A 26 -14.72 -1.66 -29.71
C ASP A 26 -15.98 -2.48 -29.43
N TYR A 27 -15.81 -3.64 -28.82
CA TYR A 27 -16.88 -4.55 -28.42
C TYR A 27 -17.23 -4.35 -26.94
N LYS A 28 -18.54 -4.34 -26.64
CA LYS A 28 -19.07 -4.20 -25.27
C LYS A 28 -20.05 -5.32 -24.99
N LYS A 29 -19.55 -6.41 -24.39
CA LYS A 29 -20.33 -7.60 -24.05
C LYS A 29 -21.11 -8.16 -25.25
N GLU A 30 -20.44 -8.21 -26.39
CA GLU A 30 -21.04 -8.72 -27.64
C GLU A 30 -20.99 -10.25 -27.64
N GLU A 31 -22.09 -10.90 -28.04
CA GLU A 31 -22.11 -12.35 -28.22
C GLU A 31 -21.38 -12.74 -29.52
N ILE A 32 -20.36 -13.59 -29.39
CA ILE A 32 -19.55 -14.08 -30.49
C ILE A 32 -19.43 -15.61 -30.47
N LEU A 33 -19.03 -16.16 -31.61
CA LEU A 33 -18.64 -17.56 -31.77
C LEU A 33 -17.14 -17.63 -32.03
N ILE A 34 -16.46 -18.55 -31.35
CA ILE A 34 -15.04 -18.84 -31.61
C ILE A 34 -14.95 -20.24 -32.18
N SER A 35 -14.13 -20.41 -33.23
CA SER A 35 -13.83 -21.70 -33.83
C SER A 35 -12.33 -21.86 -34.00
N ARG A 36 -11.80 -23.07 -33.75
CA ARG A 36 -10.42 -23.41 -34.06
C ARG A 36 -10.34 -24.17 -35.37
N GLN A 37 -9.50 -23.69 -36.28
CA GLN A 37 -9.18 -24.35 -37.55
C GLN A 37 -7.66 -24.50 -37.67
N GLY A 38 -7.16 -25.70 -37.36
CA GLY A 38 -5.72 -25.95 -37.25
C GLY A 38 -5.09 -25.06 -36.18
N ASP A 39 -4.15 -24.21 -36.60
CA ASP A 39 -3.48 -23.22 -35.75
C ASP A 39 -4.17 -21.84 -35.76
N ASN A 40 -5.34 -21.70 -36.38
CA ASN A 40 -6.07 -20.44 -36.40
C ASN A 40 -7.24 -20.43 -35.40
N LEU A 41 -7.41 -19.32 -34.69
CA LEU A 41 -8.63 -18.95 -34.01
C LEU A 41 -9.43 -17.98 -34.89
N LEU A 42 -10.69 -18.32 -35.11
CA LEU A 42 -11.64 -17.52 -35.88
C LEU A 42 -12.74 -17.00 -34.97
N PHE A 43 -12.97 -15.70 -35.02
CA PHE A 43 -13.98 -15.00 -34.22
C PHE A 43 -15.11 -14.53 -35.13
N PHE A 44 -16.35 -14.89 -34.83
CA PHE A 44 -17.53 -14.53 -35.62
C PHE A 44 -18.56 -13.80 -34.77
N LYS A 45 -19.21 -12.78 -35.32
CA LYS A 45 -20.35 -12.14 -34.68
C LYS A 45 -21.54 -13.09 -34.71
N ARG A 46 -22.17 -13.41 -33.57
CA ARG A 46 -23.22 -14.43 -33.49
C ARG A 46 -24.41 -14.17 -34.44
N ILE A 47 -24.89 -12.92 -34.49
CA ILE A 47 -26.13 -12.58 -35.23
C ILE A 47 -25.89 -12.53 -36.75
N SER A 48 -24.81 -11.88 -37.18
CA SER A 48 -24.53 -11.70 -38.61
C SER A 48 -23.66 -12.81 -39.20
N GLU A 49 -23.10 -13.66 -38.35
CA GLU A 49 -22.12 -14.71 -38.65
C GLU A 49 -20.88 -14.23 -39.44
N LYS A 50 -20.68 -12.91 -39.50
CA LYS A 50 -19.54 -12.27 -40.13
C LYS A 50 -18.27 -12.54 -39.32
N LEU A 51 -17.21 -12.94 -40.01
CA LEU A 51 -15.86 -13.03 -39.45
C LEU A 51 -15.44 -11.65 -38.95
N ILE A 52 -15.12 -11.58 -37.66
CA ILE A 52 -14.59 -10.40 -36.96
C ILE A 52 -13.07 -10.40 -37.09
N ASN A 53 -12.43 -11.53 -36.78
CA ASN A 53 -10.98 -11.63 -36.74
C ASN A 53 -10.50 -13.07 -36.97
N LYS A 54 -9.27 -13.20 -37.44
CA LYS A 54 -8.56 -14.46 -37.65
C LYS A 54 -7.13 -14.30 -37.15
N VAL A 55 -6.72 -15.16 -36.22
CA VAL A 55 -5.45 -15.04 -35.51
C VAL A 55 -4.76 -16.39 -35.43
N LEU A 56 -3.43 -16.41 -35.54
CA LEU A 56 -2.62 -17.60 -35.27
C LEU A 56 -2.47 -17.80 -33.76
N ILE A 57 -2.72 -19.03 -33.29
CA ILE A 57 -2.61 -19.39 -31.86
C ILE A 57 -1.20 -19.12 -31.32
N SER A 58 -0.17 -19.30 -32.16
CA SER A 58 1.24 -19.04 -31.82
C SER A 58 1.55 -17.57 -31.57
N GLU A 59 0.72 -16.65 -32.05
CA GLU A 59 0.86 -15.20 -31.84
C GLU A 59 -0.02 -14.72 -30.68
N CYS A 60 -0.89 -15.58 -30.17
CA CYS A 60 -1.73 -15.26 -29.04
C CYS A 60 -0.99 -15.41 -27.72
N GLN A 61 -1.40 -14.59 -26.75
CA GLN A 61 -1.09 -14.78 -25.35
C GLN A 61 -2.37 -14.64 -24.53
N LYS A 62 -2.44 -15.27 -23.36
CA LYS A 62 -3.62 -15.20 -22.47
C LYS A 62 -3.31 -14.79 -21.04
N LEU A 63 -4.32 -14.28 -20.35
CA LEU A 63 -4.32 -14.13 -18.90
C LEU A 63 -5.64 -14.65 -18.34
N VAL A 64 -5.57 -15.73 -17.55
CA VAL A 64 -6.74 -16.36 -16.95
C VAL A 64 -7.14 -15.63 -15.67
N LEU A 65 -8.38 -15.15 -15.62
CA LEU A 65 -9.00 -14.51 -14.45
C LEU A 65 -10.18 -15.35 -13.95
N LYS A 66 -10.69 -15.08 -12.73
CA LYS A 66 -11.85 -15.80 -12.17
C LYS A 66 -13.11 -15.47 -12.99
N GLY A 67 -13.45 -16.37 -13.90
CA GLY A 67 -14.68 -16.36 -14.69
C GLY A 67 -14.54 -15.81 -16.11
N TRP A 68 -13.36 -15.36 -16.52
CA TRP A 68 -13.10 -14.82 -17.85
C TRP A 68 -11.61 -14.81 -18.17
N ILE A 69 -11.24 -14.59 -19.43
CA ILE A 69 -9.85 -14.57 -19.89
C ILE A 69 -9.59 -13.26 -20.64
N ILE A 70 -8.41 -12.67 -20.46
CA ILE A 70 -7.88 -11.65 -21.37
C ILE A 70 -7.04 -12.35 -22.43
N LEU A 71 -7.27 -12.05 -23.70
CA LEU A 71 -6.49 -12.52 -24.83
C LEU A 71 -5.85 -11.33 -25.54
N TYR A 72 -4.57 -11.51 -25.86
CA TYR A 72 -3.82 -10.65 -26.76
C TYR A 72 -3.59 -11.45 -28.04
N ASP A 73 -3.95 -10.87 -29.19
CA ASP A 73 -3.89 -11.54 -30.49
C ASP A 73 -2.64 -11.21 -31.32
N GLY A 74 -1.64 -10.56 -30.72
CA GLY A 74 -0.47 -10.02 -31.43
C GLY A 74 -0.61 -8.53 -31.76
N LEU A 75 -1.82 -7.96 -31.75
CA LEU A 75 -2.05 -6.53 -31.96
C LEU A 75 -2.98 -5.90 -30.91
N ASN A 76 -4.11 -6.53 -30.65
CA ASN A 76 -5.24 -6.05 -29.85
C ASN A 76 -5.42 -6.86 -28.57
N ILE A 77 -6.02 -6.22 -27.57
CA ILE A 77 -6.38 -6.86 -26.31
C ILE A 77 -7.89 -6.86 -26.07
N PHE A 78 -8.41 -8.02 -25.74
CA PHE A 78 -9.84 -8.21 -25.49
C PHE A 78 -10.09 -9.32 -24.48
N ASN A 79 -11.30 -9.34 -23.96
CA ASN A 79 -11.72 -10.31 -22.96
C ASN A 79 -12.75 -11.27 -23.52
N ILE A 80 -12.73 -12.49 -23.01
CA ILE A 80 -13.69 -13.53 -23.36
C ILE A 80 -14.25 -14.14 -22.08
N ASN A 81 -15.56 -14.10 -21.95
CA ASN A 81 -16.29 -14.77 -20.89
C ASN A 81 -16.93 -16.05 -21.42
N THR A 82 -16.41 -17.20 -20.98
CA THR A 82 -16.90 -18.53 -21.34
C THR A 82 -16.51 -19.57 -20.30
N SER A 83 -17.01 -20.79 -20.44
CA SER A 83 -16.71 -21.88 -19.51
C SER A 83 -15.28 -22.41 -19.69
N ARG A 84 -14.65 -22.87 -18.61
CA ARG A 84 -13.31 -23.51 -18.68
C ARG A 84 -13.28 -24.72 -19.62
N LYS A 85 -14.38 -25.48 -19.68
CA LYS A 85 -14.53 -26.61 -20.59
C LYS A 85 -14.42 -26.15 -22.06
N SER A 86 -15.09 -25.05 -22.40
CA SER A 86 -15.06 -24.44 -23.74
C SER A 86 -13.65 -23.96 -24.13
N LEU A 87 -12.91 -23.39 -23.16
CA LEU A 87 -11.53 -22.94 -23.37
C LEU A 87 -10.56 -24.09 -23.67
N ILE A 88 -10.70 -25.20 -22.94
CA ILE A 88 -9.93 -26.44 -23.17
C ILE A 88 -10.32 -27.04 -24.54
N GLU A 89 -11.61 -27.05 -24.87
CA GLU A 89 -12.10 -27.62 -26.14
C GLU A 89 -11.51 -26.92 -27.37
N ILE A 90 -11.34 -25.60 -27.32
CA ILE A 90 -10.70 -24.81 -28.39
C ILE A 90 -9.17 -24.72 -28.23
N GLY A 91 -8.61 -25.13 -27.09
CA GLY A 91 -7.17 -25.08 -26.82
C GLY A 91 -6.64 -23.67 -26.57
N ILE A 92 -7.49 -22.76 -26.09
CA ILE A 92 -7.04 -21.48 -25.53
C ILE A 92 -6.28 -21.72 -24.23
N ASP A 93 -6.58 -22.82 -23.51
CA ASP A 93 -5.90 -23.12 -22.24
C ASP A 93 -4.41 -23.49 -22.41
N ASP A 94 -3.97 -23.77 -23.63
CA ASP A 94 -2.57 -24.13 -23.94
C ASP A 94 -1.73 -22.94 -24.48
N ILE A 95 -2.35 -21.76 -24.62
CA ILE A 95 -1.69 -20.54 -25.10
C ILE A 95 -0.73 -19.99 -24.02
N GLU A 96 0.37 -19.37 -24.46
CA GLU A 96 1.36 -18.73 -23.56
C GLU A 96 0.72 -17.64 -22.70
N ASP A 97 1.21 -17.46 -21.46
CA ASP A 97 0.71 -16.44 -20.55
C ASP A 97 1.21 -15.04 -20.95
N ILE A 98 0.34 -14.03 -20.91
CA ILE A 98 0.71 -12.61 -21.00
C ILE A 98 1.46 -12.21 -19.73
N ASP A 99 2.46 -11.34 -19.86
CA ASP A 99 3.05 -10.67 -18.72
C ASP A 99 2.00 -9.81 -17.98
N LYS A 100 1.66 -10.24 -16.77
CA LYS A 100 0.63 -9.62 -15.91
C LYS A 100 0.94 -8.16 -15.59
N ASP A 101 2.20 -7.76 -15.60
CA ASP A 101 2.61 -6.38 -15.32
C ASP A 101 2.42 -5.44 -16.52
N THR A 102 2.01 -5.97 -17.67
CA THR A 102 1.75 -5.17 -18.89
C THR A 102 0.28 -4.99 -19.20
N VAL A 103 -0.61 -5.63 -18.44
CA VAL A 103 -2.06 -5.66 -18.70
C VAL A 103 -2.85 -5.30 -17.46
N GLY A 104 -3.93 -4.55 -17.65
CA GLY A 104 -4.94 -4.29 -16.63
C GLY A 104 -6.36 -4.37 -17.21
N TYR A 105 -7.34 -4.08 -16.36
CA TYR A 105 -8.73 -4.02 -16.77
C TYR A 105 -9.55 -2.99 -15.98
N THR A 106 -10.53 -2.38 -16.64
CA THR A 106 -11.43 -1.41 -16.01
C THR A 106 -12.44 -2.09 -15.08
N THR A 107 -13.19 -1.32 -14.29
CA THR A 107 -14.30 -1.82 -13.46
C THR A 107 -15.38 -2.58 -14.25
N ASN A 108 -15.48 -2.32 -15.56
CA ASN A 108 -16.38 -3.01 -16.47
C ASN A 108 -15.73 -4.23 -17.18
N ASN A 109 -14.58 -4.68 -16.68
CA ASN A 109 -13.75 -5.77 -17.23
C ASN A 109 -13.15 -5.49 -18.62
N THR A 110 -13.22 -4.27 -19.16
CA THR A 110 -12.55 -3.95 -20.43
C THR A 110 -11.03 -3.99 -20.23
N PRO A 111 -10.29 -4.86 -20.95
CA PRO A 111 -8.86 -4.96 -20.78
C PRO A 111 -8.12 -3.83 -21.51
N PHE A 112 -6.89 -3.57 -21.08
CA PHE A 112 -5.98 -2.61 -21.71
C PHE A 112 -4.54 -3.04 -21.46
N PHE A 113 -3.62 -2.61 -22.31
CA PHE A 113 -2.20 -2.58 -22.00
C PHE A 113 -1.88 -1.36 -21.13
N ILE A 114 -0.93 -1.52 -20.21
CA ILE A 114 -0.44 -0.43 -19.39
C ILE A 114 1.07 -0.26 -19.59
N GLY A 115 1.46 0.95 -19.95
CA GLY A 115 2.85 1.38 -20.07
C GLY A 115 3.13 2.56 -19.16
N HIS A 116 4.39 2.75 -18.78
CA HIS A 116 4.83 3.92 -18.02
C HIS A 116 6.24 4.33 -18.43
N ASP A 117 6.36 5.55 -18.93
CA ASP A 117 7.62 6.18 -19.32
C ASP A 117 7.70 7.64 -18.80
N GLU A 118 8.70 8.39 -19.28
CA GLU A 118 8.92 9.81 -18.94
C GLU A 118 7.73 10.71 -19.31
N ARG A 119 6.95 10.35 -20.34
CA ARG A 119 5.78 11.12 -20.79
C ARG A 119 4.62 10.93 -19.82
N GLY A 120 4.37 9.70 -19.38
CA GLY A 120 3.25 9.41 -18.48
C GLY A 120 2.87 7.94 -18.36
N ILE A 121 1.74 7.71 -17.70
CA ILE A 121 1.07 6.41 -17.67
C ILE A 121 0.17 6.32 -18.91
N MET A 122 0.42 5.31 -19.75
CA MET A 122 -0.32 5.07 -20.98
C MET A 122 -1.22 3.85 -20.80
N LEU A 123 -2.51 4.00 -21.13
CA LEU A 123 -3.44 2.88 -21.25
C LEU A 123 -3.76 2.71 -22.74
N LEU A 124 -3.51 1.53 -23.28
CA LEU A 124 -3.64 1.24 -24.72
C LEU A 124 -4.65 0.13 -24.97
N LYS A 125 -5.40 0.23 -26.07
CA LYS A 125 -6.34 -0.82 -26.52
C LYS A 125 -5.71 -1.75 -27.57
N SER A 126 -4.65 -1.30 -28.22
CA SER A 126 -3.73 -2.08 -29.05
C SER A 126 -2.31 -1.56 -28.84
N LEU A 127 -1.28 -2.20 -29.41
CA LEU A 127 0.08 -1.66 -29.34
C LEU A 127 0.26 -0.31 -30.07
N GLU A 128 -0.71 0.09 -30.90
CA GLU A 128 -0.65 1.28 -31.74
C GLU A 128 -1.67 2.37 -31.35
N GLU A 129 -2.68 2.04 -30.52
CA GLU A 129 -3.76 2.94 -30.19
C GLU A 129 -3.92 3.18 -28.67
N ASP A 130 -3.73 4.43 -28.27
CA ASP A 130 -3.96 4.92 -26.91
C ASP A 130 -5.46 5.03 -26.60
N ILE A 131 -5.85 4.57 -25.41
CA ILE A 131 -7.12 4.94 -24.76
C ILE A 131 -6.94 6.30 -24.08
N ILE A 132 -5.88 6.41 -23.26
CA ILE A 132 -5.54 7.63 -22.53
C ILE A 132 -4.06 7.60 -22.15
N THR A 133 -3.41 8.77 -22.25
CA THR A 133 -2.07 9.00 -21.73
C THR A 133 -2.15 10.12 -20.69
N ILE A 134 -1.77 9.79 -19.45
CA ILE A 134 -1.82 10.71 -18.29
C ILE A 134 -0.40 11.14 -17.97
N LYS A 135 -0.10 12.44 -18.11
CA LYS A 135 1.29 12.90 -17.96
C LYS A 135 1.77 12.83 -16.52
N ASN A 136 3.04 12.53 -16.30
CA ASN A 136 3.58 12.35 -14.95
C ASN A 136 3.42 13.57 -14.03
N HIS A 137 3.55 14.79 -14.57
CA HIS A 137 3.39 16.04 -13.81
C HIS A 137 1.91 16.43 -13.58
N GLU A 138 0.97 15.76 -14.26
CA GLU A 138 -0.47 15.98 -14.11
C GLU A 138 -1.09 15.01 -13.08
N ILE A 139 -0.34 13.99 -12.62
CA ILE A 139 -0.81 12.99 -11.65
C ILE A 139 -0.65 13.55 -10.24
N ASP A 140 -1.78 13.73 -9.56
CA ASP A 140 -1.83 14.21 -8.18
C ASP A 140 -1.58 13.05 -7.19
N ASP A 141 -2.20 11.89 -7.45
CA ASP A 141 -2.13 10.76 -6.53
C ASP A 141 -2.46 9.41 -7.20
N ILE A 142 -1.91 8.32 -6.66
CA ILE A 142 -2.27 6.95 -7.02
C ILE A 142 -2.68 6.22 -5.73
N ILE A 143 -3.96 5.89 -5.62
CA ILE A 143 -4.57 5.37 -4.40
C ILE A 143 -4.92 3.90 -4.59
N ILE A 144 -4.47 3.05 -3.68
CA ILE A 144 -4.80 1.62 -3.67
C ILE A 144 -6.14 1.43 -2.97
N ASN A 145 -7.08 0.76 -3.63
CA ASN A 145 -8.35 0.39 -3.01
C ASN A 145 -8.27 -1.03 -2.43
N ASN A 146 -8.13 -1.09 -1.12
CA ASN A 146 -8.09 -2.32 -0.32
C ASN A 146 -9.48 -2.80 0.14
N GLU A 147 -10.50 -1.95 0.04
CA GLU A 147 -11.87 -2.30 0.45
C GLU A 147 -12.64 -3.08 -0.62
N THR A 148 -12.18 -3.04 -1.87
CA THR A 148 -12.79 -3.82 -2.95
C THR A 148 -12.32 -5.27 -2.89
N ASN A 149 -13.28 -6.18 -2.71
CA ASN A 149 -13.06 -7.61 -2.87
C ASN A 149 -12.85 -7.94 -4.36
N ASN A 150 -11.62 -7.73 -4.84
CA ASN A 150 -11.25 -8.19 -6.17
C ASN A 150 -11.30 -9.73 -6.18
N LYS A 151 -12.03 -10.30 -7.13
CA LYS A 151 -12.13 -11.76 -7.25
C LYS A 151 -10.77 -12.37 -7.64
N ASN A 152 -9.92 -11.59 -8.32
CA ASN A 152 -8.62 -12.00 -8.81
C ASN A 152 -7.52 -11.67 -7.79
N GLU A 153 -6.89 -12.71 -7.25
CA GLU A 153 -6.00 -12.61 -6.08
C GLU A 153 -4.70 -11.82 -6.31
N ASN A 154 -4.30 -11.59 -7.57
CA ASN A 154 -3.08 -10.87 -7.92
C ASN A 154 -3.34 -9.47 -8.50
N PHE A 155 -4.61 -9.05 -8.56
CA PHE A 155 -4.99 -7.75 -9.10
C PHE A 155 -5.61 -6.90 -8.02
N LYS A 156 -5.25 -5.63 -7.99
CA LYS A 156 -5.82 -4.64 -7.09
C LYS A 156 -6.38 -3.48 -7.89
N GLU A 157 -7.50 -2.96 -7.41
CA GLU A 157 -8.05 -1.74 -7.95
C GLU A 157 -7.23 -0.55 -7.42
N ILE A 158 -6.81 0.32 -8.33
CA ILE A 158 -6.20 1.60 -8.02
C ILE A 158 -7.03 2.74 -8.62
N GLU A 159 -7.02 3.88 -7.95
CA GLU A 159 -7.57 5.15 -8.42
C GLU A 159 -6.40 6.10 -8.74
N ILE A 160 -6.27 6.49 -10.01
CA ILE A 160 -5.29 7.50 -10.44
C ILE A 160 -6.04 8.84 -10.54
N ARG A 161 -5.60 9.83 -9.74
CA ARG A 161 -6.15 11.20 -9.74
C ARG A 161 -5.23 12.14 -10.49
N PHE A 162 -5.80 12.97 -11.36
CA PHE A 162 -5.06 13.91 -12.21
C PHE A 162 -5.97 15.03 -12.69
N LEU A 163 -5.54 16.30 -12.63
CA LEU A 163 -6.27 17.46 -13.18
C LEU A 163 -7.78 17.48 -12.83
N GLU A 164 -8.12 17.28 -11.55
CA GLU A 164 -9.51 17.17 -11.04
C GLU A 164 -10.32 15.98 -11.57
N LYS A 165 -9.70 15.07 -12.34
CA LYS A 165 -10.28 13.83 -12.85
C LYS A 165 -9.73 12.63 -12.07
N SER A 166 -10.42 11.51 -12.20
CA SER A 166 -9.91 10.24 -11.72
C SER A 166 -10.30 9.08 -12.63
N ILE A 167 -9.46 8.06 -12.67
CA ILE A 167 -9.78 6.77 -13.29
C ILE A 167 -9.57 5.64 -12.30
N ARG A 168 -10.44 4.63 -12.36
CA ARG A 168 -10.31 3.41 -11.57
C ARG A 168 -10.01 2.22 -12.46
N ILE A 169 -8.91 1.56 -12.16
CA ILE A 169 -8.39 0.46 -12.97
C ILE A 169 -7.86 -0.66 -12.07
N ASN A 170 -7.91 -1.89 -12.56
CA ASN A 170 -7.32 -3.04 -11.91
C ASN A 170 -6.00 -3.37 -12.59
N VAL A 171 -4.93 -3.43 -11.81
CA VAL A 171 -3.58 -3.77 -12.28
C VAL A 171 -2.96 -4.83 -11.39
N CYS A 172 -1.93 -5.51 -11.88
CA CYS A 172 -1.18 -6.48 -11.10
C CYS A 172 -0.56 -5.81 -9.85
N GLU A 173 -0.61 -6.49 -8.70
CA GLU A 173 -0.09 -5.95 -7.43
C GLU A 173 1.39 -5.54 -7.52
N SER A 174 2.21 -6.30 -8.27
CA SER A 174 3.63 -6.02 -8.51
C SER A 174 3.88 -4.70 -9.26
N LEU A 175 2.94 -4.26 -10.09
CA LEU A 175 3.09 -3.05 -10.91
C LEU A 175 2.86 -1.75 -10.09
N ILE A 176 2.03 -1.80 -9.05
CA ILE A 176 1.54 -0.60 -8.36
C ILE A 176 2.69 0.24 -7.77
N GLN A 177 3.64 -0.42 -7.09
CA GLN A 177 4.79 0.28 -6.50
C GLN A 177 5.66 0.94 -7.57
N LYS A 178 5.81 0.29 -8.73
CA LYS A 178 6.55 0.83 -9.87
C LYS A 178 5.87 2.08 -10.42
N LEU A 179 4.54 2.07 -10.56
CA LEU A 179 3.77 3.24 -11.00
C LEU A 179 3.96 4.42 -10.04
N ILE A 180 3.73 4.22 -8.74
CA ILE A 180 3.90 5.28 -7.72
C ILE A 180 5.33 5.84 -7.75
N ARG A 181 6.33 4.96 -7.78
CA ARG A 181 7.75 5.33 -7.79
C ARG A 181 8.10 6.16 -9.02
N ASN A 182 7.76 5.65 -10.20
CA ASN A 182 8.13 6.25 -11.47
C ASN A 182 7.43 7.59 -11.66
N THR A 183 6.16 7.71 -11.28
CA THR A 183 5.42 8.99 -11.34
C THR A 183 6.13 10.06 -10.51
N PHE A 184 6.57 9.71 -9.29
CA PHE A 184 7.35 10.62 -8.46
C PHE A 184 8.71 10.97 -9.07
N VAL A 185 9.45 9.99 -9.60
CA VAL A 185 10.76 10.22 -10.21
C VAL A 185 10.65 11.16 -11.41
N TYR A 186 9.76 10.85 -12.35
CA TYR A 186 9.60 11.62 -13.59
C TYR A 186 9.01 13.02 -13.32
N SER A 187 8.07 13.17 -12.39
CA SER A 187 7.53 14.49 -12.04
C SER A 187 8.55 15.43 -11.37
N LYS A 188 9.64 14.89 -10.81
CA LYS A 188 10.65 15.66 -10.05
C LYS A 188 12.00 15.79 -10.76
N GLU A 189 12.15 15.25 -11.96
CA GLU A 189 13.42 15.23 -12.69
C GLU A 189 13.98 16.64 -12.95
N ASP A 190 13.12 17.58 -13.35
CA ASP A 190 13.54 18.96 -13.61
C ASP A 190 13.90 19.73 -12.34
N ILE A 191 13.27 19.39 -11.22
CA ILE A 191 13.59 19.95 -9.90
C ILE A 191 14.94 19.40 -9.42
N LEU A 192 15.20 18.11 -9.64
CA LEU A 192 16.48 17.45 -9.29
C LEU A 192 17.67 18.14 -9.97
N LYS A 193 17.55 18.51 -11.25
CA LYS A 193 18.59 19.22 -12.01
C LYS A 193 18.98 20.57 -11.38
N LYS A 194 18.05 21.22 -10.67
CA LYS A 194 18.24 22.55 -10.05
C LYS A 194 18.55 22.50 -8.55
N ALA A 195 18.27 21.39 -7.89
CA ALA A 195 18.41 21.26 -6.45
C ALA A 195 19.88 21.24 -6.01
N SER A 196 20.20 21.95 -4.92
CA SER A 196 21.50 21.83 -4.26
C SER A 196 21.56 20.55 -3.42
N MET A 197 22.79 20.12 -3.09
CA MET A 197 22.99 18.99 -2.16
C MET A 197 22.32 19.25 -0.80
N LYS A 198 22.34 20.51 -0.35
CA LYS A 198 21.66 20.93 0.88
C LYS A 198 20.15 20.71 0.79
N ASP A 199 19.51 21.09 -0.32
CA ASP A 199 18.07 20.94 -0.50
C ASP A 199 17.67 19.46 -0.47
N LEU A 200 18.41 18.60 -1.18
CA LEU A 200 18.19 17.16 -1.19
C LEU A 200 18.38 16.54 0.20
N TYR A 201 19.43 16.95 0.91
CA TYR A 201 19.67 16.47 2.26
C TYR A 201 18.56 16.88 3.24
N MET A 202 18.09 18.12 3.17
CA MET A 202 17.00 18.60 4.02
C MET A 202 15.68 17.88 3.71
N ASN A 203 15.41 17.59 2.43
CA ASN A 203 14.26 16.77 2.01
C ASN A 203 14.34 15.35 2.56
N TRP A 204 15.49 14.69 2.41
CA TRP A 204 15.71 13.36 2.99
C TRP A 204 15.54 13.37 4.52
N SER A 205 16.09 14.39 5.19
CA SER A 205 16.00 14.56 6.65
C SER A 205 14.56 14.75 7.12
N LYS A 206 13.77 15.59 6.43
CA LYS A 206 12.32 15.75 6.69
C LYS A 206 11.59 14.42 6.53
N SER A 207 11.82 13.70 5.43
CA SER A 207 11.19 12.40 5.21
C SER A 207 11.56 11.35 6.25
N MET A 208 12.82 11.33 6.68
CA MET A 208 13.28 10.41 7.73
C MET A 208 12.66 10.76 9.08
N ASN A 209 12.58 12.04 9.41
CA ASN A 209 11.91 12.53 10.61
C ASN A 209 10.45 12.07 10.65
N ASP A 210 9.70 12.28 9.56
CA ASP A 210 8.30 11.87 9.45
C ASP A 210 8.13 10.36 9.72
N ILE A 211 9.05 9.54 9.19
CA ILE A 211 9.01 8.09 9.36
C ILE A 211 9.32 7.69 10.80
N ILE A 212 10.33 8.29 11.43
CA ILE A 212 10.64 8.01 12.85
C ILE A 212 9.48 8.42 13.75
N LEU A 213 8.86 9.58 13.51
CA LEU A 213 7.68 10.00 14.26
C LEU A 213 6.50 9.05 14.02
N PHE A 214 6.25 8.65 12.78
CA PHE A 214 5.24 7.65 12.47
C PHE A 214 5.51 6.30 13.15
N ASP A 215 6.76 5.88 13.23
CA ASP A 215 7.18 4.64 13.89
C ASP A 215 6.97 4.69 15.41
N PHE A 216 6.99 5.89 16.01
CA PHE A 216 6.73 6.05 17.44
C PHE A 216 5.25 6.24 17.77
N PHE A 217 4.51 6.98 16.94
CA PHE A 217 3.18 7.47 17.32
C PHE A 217 2.05 6.92 16.45
N GLY A 218 2.36 6.37 15.27
CA GLY A 218 1.37 6.00 14.26
C GLY A 218 0.41 4.88 14.67
N ASP A 219 0.91 3.77 15.20
CA ASP A 219 0.11 2.56 15.45
C ASP A 219 -0.93 2.79 16.56
N LEU A 220 -0.54 3.45 17.65
CA LEU A 220 -1.48 3.81 18.72
C LEU A 220 -2.46 4.92 18.31
N TYR A 221 -2.01 5.87 17.49
CA TYR A 221 -2.92 6.86 16.91
C TYR A 221 -3.99 6.19 16.03
N TYR A 222 -3.58 5.24 15.18
CA TYR A 222 -4.50 4.42 14.39
C TYR A 222 -5.42 3.56 15.27
N THR A 223 -4.88 2.96 16.34
CA THR A 223 -5.65 2.19 17.32
C THR A 223 -6.79 3.03 17.91
N LYS A 224 -6.53 4.29 18.25
CA LYS A 224 -7.57 5.21 18.69
C LYS A 224 -8.62 5.46 17.63
N LEU A 225 -8.22 5.71 16.37
CA LEU A 225 -9.17 5.93 15.28
C LEU A 225 -10.14 4.76 15.10
N GLU A 226 -9.66 3.52 15.22
CA GLU A 226 -10.48 2.32 15.13
C GLU A 226 -11.40 2.16 16.36
N ILE A 227 -10.91 2.44 17.57
CA ILE A 227 -11.74 2.43 18.78
C ILE A 227 -12.84 3.51 18.69
N ASP A 228 -12.50 4.72 18.25
CA ASP A 228 -13.43 5.82 18.04
C ASP A 228 -14.49 5.46 16.99
N LYS A 229 -14.11 4.70 15.95
CA LYS A 229 -15.05 4.18 14.95
C LYS A 229 -16.07 3.23 15.58
N ILE A 230 -15.62 2.23 16.36
CA ILE A 230 -16.49 1.31 17.10
C ILE A 230 -17.46 2.08 18.01
N ILE A 231 -16.96 3.08 18.76
CA ILE A 231 -17.78 3.90 19.65
C ILE A 231 -18.83 4.71 18.86
N LYS A 232 -18.45 5.31 17.73
CA LYS A 232 -19.36 6.09 16.88
C LYS A 232 -20.45 5.21 16.27
N GLU A 233 -20.09 4.04 15.76
CA GLU A 233 -21.05 3.08 15.19
C GLU A 233 -22.07 2.61 16.25
N SER A 234 -21.62 2.32 17.46
CA SER A 234 -22.50 1.95 18.58
C SER A 234 -23.52 3.06 18.90
N LYS A 235 -23.07 4.32 18.96
CA LYS A 235 -23.93 5.50 19.15
C LYS A 235 -24.94 5.70 18.02
N GLN A 236 -24.51 5.50 16.77
CA GLN A 236 -25.39 5.63 15.59
C GLN A 236 -26.51 4.58 15.59
N GLN A 237 -26.27 3.42 16.20
CA GLN A 237 -27.29 2.37 16.40
C GLN A 237 -28.22 2.66 17.60
N GLY A 238 -28.19 3.87 18.16
CA GLY A 238 -29.06 4.30 19.26
C GLY A 238 -28.67 3.73 20.63
N ARG A 239 -27.49 3.11 20.76
CA ARG A 239 -27.01 2.55 22.02
C ARG A 239 -26.23 3.62 22.83
N PRO A 240 -26.65 3.95 24.06
CA PRO A 240 -25.97 4.96 24.88
C PRO A 240 -24.64 4.46 25.47
N THR A 241 -24.41 3.15 25.47
CA THR A 241 -23.20 2.51 25.99
C THR A 241 -22.77 1.38 25.07
N LEU A 242 -21.47 1.07 25.07
CA LEU A 242 -20.89 -0.02 24.29
C LEU A 242 -21.48 -1.38 24.69
N GLY A 243 -21.76 -2.21 23.67
CA GLY A 243 -22.07 -3.62 23.83
C GLY A 243 -20.92 -4.42 24.45
N GLU A 244 -21.23 -5.60 24.94
CA GLU A 244 -20.22 -6.48 25.57
C GLU A 244 -19.20 -6.99 24.56
N ASP A 245 -19.65 -7.35 23.36
CA ASP A 245 -18.84 -7.73 22.22
C ASP A 245 -17.89 -6.62 21.76
N GLU A 246 -18.39 -5.38 21.69
CA GLU A 246 -17.60 -4.20 21.38
C GLU A 246 -16.53 -3.94 22.44
N LYS A 247 -16.87 -4.08 23.73
CA LYS A 247 -15.90 -3.94 24.84
C LYS A 247 -14.82 -5.01 24.75
N VAL A 248 -15.17 -6.27 24.52
CA VAL A 248 -14.20 -7.35 24.38
C VAL A 248 -13.28 -7.13 23.17
N ALA A 249 -13.83 -6.64 22.05
CA ALA A 249 -13.03 -6.27 20.89
C ALA A 249 -12.00 -5.18 21.24
N ILE A 250 -12.44 -4.10 21.89
CA ILE A 250 -11.56 -2.99 22.30
C ILE A 250 -10.46 -3.48 23.26
N VAL A 251 -10.79 -4.34 24.21
CA VAL A 251 -9.83 -4.90 25.18
C VAL A 251 -8.75 -5.72 24.47
N ASN A 252 -9.11 -6.58 23.51
CA ASN A 252 -8.14 -7.36 22.75
C ASN A 252 -7.30 -6.46 21.84
N ILE A 253 -7.91 -5.49 21.15
CA ILE A 253 -7.19 -4.49 20.35
C ILE A 253 -6.13 -3.80 21.22
N LEU A 254 -6.54 -3.22 22.35
CA LEU A 254 -5.63 -2.49 23.24
C LEU A 254 -4.51 -3.40 23.76
N TYR A 255 -4.83 -4.61 24.22
CA TYR A 255 -3.83 -5.53 24.75
C TYR A 255 -2.76 -5.86 23.70
N TYR A 256 -3.18 -6.29 22.51
CA TYR A 256 -2.24 -6.70 21.47
C TYR A 256 -1.47 -5.52 20.87
N GLN A 257 -2.11 -4.37 20.69
CA GLN A 257 -1.44 -3.17 20.17
C GLN A 257 -0.45 -2.58 21.17
N ILE A 258 -0.75 -2.58 22.47
CA ILE A 258 0.21 -2.14 23.49
C ILE A 258 1.44 -3.04 23.49
N GLN A 259 1.26 -4.35 23.41
CA GLN A 259 2.38 -5.30 23.39
C GLN A 259 3.23 -5.11 22.12
N ASN A 260 2.59 -4.94 20.97
CA ASN A 260 3.27 -4.64 19.71
C ASN A 260 4.05 -3.32 19.79
N GLN A 261 3.42 -2.25 20.26
CA GLN A 261 4.05 -0.94 20.38
C GLN A 261 5.26 -0.94 21.32
N LYS A 262 5.19 -1.65 22.46
CA LYS A 262 6.31 -1.78 23.40
C LYS A 262 7.53 -2.43 22.72
N ASN A 263 7.32 -3.51 21.98
CA ASN A 263 8.37 -4.18 21.22
C ASN A 263 8.92 -3.27 20.11
N GLN A 264 8.04 -2.54 19.44
CA GLN A 264 8.41 -1.59 18.39
C GLN A 264 9.25 -0.43 18.93
N PHE A 265 8.93 0.12 20.11
CA PHE A 265 9.75 1.16 20.72
C PHE A 265 11.19 0.73 20.98
N ASP A 266 11.39 -0.50 21.45
CA ASP A 266 12.73 -1.05 21.66
C ASP A 266 13.44 -1.28 20.33
N ALA A 267 12.72 -1.82 19.33
CA ALA A 267 13.25 -2.04 17.99
C ALA A 267 13.64 -0.73 17.28
N VAL A 268 12.76 0.27 17.26
CA VAL A 268 13.03 1.56 16.60
C VAL A 268 14.17 2.27 17.31
N ALA A 269 14.13 2.38 18.65
CA ALA A 269 15.19 3.05 19.40
C ALA A 269 16.56 2.38 19.25
N ALA A 270 16.61 1.05 19.12
CA ALA A 270 17.85 0.31 18.92
C ALA A 270 18.34 0.33 17.46
N TYR A 271 17.47 0.00 16.51
CA TYR A 271 17.84 -0.30 15.13
C TYR A 271 17.82 0.92 14.21
N MET A 272 16.90 1.88 14.36
CA MET A 272 16.87 3.05 13.45
C MET A 272 18.17 3.85 13.44
N PRO A 273 18.71 4.25 14.61
CA PRO A 273 20.00 4.95 14.65
C PRO A 273 21.11 4.13 14.00
N LYS A 274 21.08 2.80 14.17
CA LYS A 274 22.10 1.92 13.61
C LYS A 274 21.98 1.75 12.10
N ILE A 275 20.76 1.65 11.58
CA ILE A 275 20.48 1.60 10.14
C ILE A 275 20.99 2.89 9.48
N MET A 276 20.68 4.05 10.07
CA MET A 276 21.17 5.34 9.60
C MET A 276 22.71 5.41 9.65
N GLU A 277 23.32 5.02 10.77
CA GLU A 277 24.78 4.99 10.93
C GLU A 277 25.45 4.13 9.86
N VAL A 278 24.98 2.89 9.64
CA VAL A 278 25.56 1.98 8.64
C VAL A 278 25.35 2.50 7.23
N SER A 279 24.17 3.04 6.93
CA SER A 279 23.85 3.62 5.62
C SER A 279 24.74 4.81 5.29
N ASP A 280 24.99 5.68 6.26
CA ASP A 280 25.78 6.89 6.08
C ASP A 280 27.28 6.59 6.11
N LEU A 281 27.77 5.66 6.94
CA LEU A 281 29.15 5.17 6.86
C LEU A 281 29.46 4.57 5.48
N LYS A 282 28.53 3.79 4.92
CA LYS A 282 28.66 3.25 3.54
C LYS A 282 28.66 4.35 2.49
N LEU A 283 27.92 5.44 2.68
CA LEU A 283 27.91 6.57 1.77
C LEU A 283 29.25 7.33 1.85
N PHE A 284 29.66 7.73 3.04
CA PHE A 284 30.86 8.55 3.26
C PHE A 284 32.15 7.80 2.85
N SER A 285 32.23 6.50 3.14
CA SER A 285 33.37 5.66 2.71
C SER A 285 33.51 5.54 1.19
N LYS A 286 32.41 5.58 0.42
CA LYS A 286 32.47 5.61 -1.06
C LYS A 286 33.13 6.87 -1.62
N PHE A 287 33.24 7.93 -0.81
CA PHE A 287 33.82 9.21 -1.18
C PHE A 287 35.06 9.55 -0.32
N ASP A 288 35.66 8.54 0.32
CA ASP A 288 36.86 8.69 1.17
C ASP A 288 36.73 9.77 2.27
N LYS A 289 35.51 9.95 2.79
CA LYS A 289 35.22 10.86 3.91
C LYS A 289 34.95 10.08 5.19
N THR A 290 35.27 10.71 6.31
CA THR A 290 34.93 10.23 7.65
C THR A 290 33.65 10.90 8.14
N LEU A 291 32.92 10.21 9.02
CA LEU A 291 31.65 10.65 9.60
C LEU A 291 31.74 10.55 11.12
N ASP A 292 31.31 11.60 11.84
CA ASP A 292 31.21 11.52 13.30
C ASP A 292 30.01 10.68 13.73
N ILE A 293 30.30 9.44 14.16
CA ILE A 293 29.29 8.49 14.61
C ILE A 293 28.63 8.86 15.94
N LYS A 294 29.17 9.84 16.70
CA LYS A 294 28.59 10.26 17.99
C LYS A 294 27.16 10.76 17.84
N VAL A 295 26.83 11.34 16.68
CA VAL A 295 25.50 11.87 16.39
C VAL A 295 24.43 10.78 16.45
N PHE A 296 24.69 9.58 15.90
CA PHE A 296 23.75 8.45 15.98
C PHE A 296 23.59 7.88 17.39
N LYS A 297 24.64 7.94 18.22
CA LYS A 297 24.53 7.55 19.64
C LYS A 297 23.64 8.51 20.44
N LEU A 298 23.68 9.81 20.11
CA LEU A 298 22.78 10.80 20.71
C LEU A 298 21.33 10.52 20.30
N LEU A 299 21.08 10.22 19.01
CA LEU A 299 19.76 9.80 18.53
C LEU A 299 19.22 8.62 19.33
N GLN A 300 20.02 7.55 19.42
CA GLN A 300 19.63 6.34 20.13
C GLN A 300 19.25 6.64 21.58
N LYS A 301 20.03 7.46 22.29
CA LYS A 301 19.72 7.85 23.67
C LYS A 301 18.41 8.63 23.77
N GLN A 302 18.14 9.54 22.84
CA GLN A 302 16.90 10.32 22.80
C GLN A 302 15.70 9.42 22.54
N LEU A 303 15.77 8.55 21.52
CA LEU A 303 14.70 7.61 21.22
C LEU A 303 14.40 6.69 22.41
N PHE A 304 15.40 6.14 23.08
CA PHE A 304 15.18 5.35 24.31
C PHE A 304 14.54 6.15 25.45
N THR A 305 14.80 7.45 25.53
CA THR A 305 14.20 8.32 26.55
C THR A 305 12.70 8.49 26.29
N ILE A 306 12.34 8.78 25.04
CA ILE A 306 10.95 8.90 24.58
C ILE A 306 10.22 7.56 24.77
N SER A 307 10.82 6.44 24.32
CA SER A 307 10.29 5.09 24.51
C SER A 307 9.98 4.81 25.98
N ARG A 308 10.87 5.18 26.90
CA ARG A 308 10.67 4.98 28.35
C ARG A 308 9.51 5.81 28.90
N GLN A 309 9.35 7.05 28.45
CA GLN A 309 8.23 7.91 28.86
C GLN A 309 6.91 7.32 28.38
N LEU A 310 6.81 6.95 27.10
CA LEU A 310 5.61 6.34 26.52
C LEU A 310 5.27 4.99 27.19
N ASN A 311 6.28 4.15 27.44
CA ASN A 311 6.10 2.86 28.14
C ASN A 311 5.46 3.00 29.53
N ARG A 312 5.65 4.12 30.23
CA ARG A 312 4.97 4.35 31.53
C ARG A 312 3.46 4.43 31.35
N TYR A 313 2.99 5.18 30.36
CA TYR A 313 1.56 5.28 30.05
C TYR A 313 0.99 3.95 29.55
N LEU A 314 1.73 3.24 28.69
CA LEU A 314 1.31 1.93 28.21
C LEU A 314 1.18 0.91 29.33
N ASN A 315 2.12 0.92 30.29
CA ASN A 315 2.04 0.07 31.48
C ASN A 315 0.82 0.40 32.35
N ASP A 316 0.38 1.66 32.40
CA ASP A 316 -0.81 2.05 33.15
C ASP A 316 -2.12 1.61 32.47
N ILE A 317 -2.15 1.53 31.13
CA ILE A 317 -3.25 0.90 30.41
C ILE A 317 -3.19 -0.62 30.62
N GLU A 318 -2.02 -1.24 30.49
CA GLU A 318 -1.82 -2.68 30.70
C GLU A 318 -2.26 -3.14 32.11
N LYS A 319 -1.98 -2.34 33.15
CA LYS A 319 -2.50 -2.59 34.50
C LYS A 319 -4.02 -2.67 34.56
N ASN A 320 -4.74 -1.81 33.83
CA ASN A 320 -6.20 -1.87 33.77
C ASN A 320 -6.65 -3.14 33.04
N LEU A 321 -6.02 -3.47 31.91
CA LEU A 321 -6.32 -4.68 31.12
C LEU A 321 -6.05 -5.97 31.92
N SER A 322 -5.04 -5.98 32.80
CA SER A 322 -4.73 -7.12 33.67
C SER A 322 -5.86 -7.48 34.65
N GLN A 323 -6.80 -6.56 34.91
CA GLN A 323 -7.95 -6.81 35.76
C GLN A 323 -9.09 -7.56 35.04
N ILE A 324 -8.97 -7.70 33.71
CA ILE A 324 -9.98 -8.29 32.82
C ILE A 324 -9.36 -9.33 31.87
N THR A 325 -8.34 -10.06 32.34
CA THR A 325 -7.65 -11.10 31.56
C THR A 325 -8.56 -12.18 30.99
N PHE A 326 -9.69 -12.46 31.63
CA PHE A 326 -10.70 -13.40 31.13
C PHE A 326 -11.29 -13.00 29.75
N SER A 327 -11.18 -11.73 29.37
CA SER A 327 -11.64 -11.20 28.08
C SER A 327 -10.54 -11.16 27.01
N ILE A 328 -9.29 -11.46 27.35
CA ILE A 328 -8.15 -11.47 26.42
C ILE A 328 -7.97 -12.90 25.89
N TYR A 329 -7.91 -13.06 24.56
CA TYR A 329 -7.92 -14.39 23.93
C TYR A 329 -6.58 -14.72 23.27
N ASP A 330 -5.89 -15.74 23.80
CA ASP A 330 -4.59 -16.20 23.29
C ASP A 330 -4.62 -16.71 21.84
N GLU A 331 -5.78 -17.18 21.35
CA GLU A 331 -5.97 -17.68 19.98
C GLU A 331 -5.73 -16.61 18.90
N ILE A 332 -5.79 -15.33 19.28
CA ILE A 332 -5.48 -14.20 18.40
C ILE A 332 -3.97 -14.14 18.08
N ARG A 333 -3.10 -14.88 18.78
CA ARG A 333 -1.65 -14.61 18.80
C ARG A 333 -0.72 -15.44 17.90
N GLU A 334 -1.05 -16.61 17.33
CA GLU A 334 0.08 -17.54 16.99
C GLU A 334 0.34 -18.08 15.57
N ARG A 335 -0.57 -18.26 14.60
CA ARG A 335 -0.17 -19.01 13.37
C ARG A 335 -0.66 -18.51 12.01
N LYS A 336 -1.75 -17.74 11.96
CA LYS A 336 -2.27 -17.19 10.68
C LYS A 336 -1.53 -15.95 10.21
N TYR A 337 -1.07 -15.13 11.16
CA TYR A 337 -0.56 -13.78 10.90
C TYR A 337 0.85 -13.80 10.27
N LEU A 338 1.80 -14.55 10.84
CA LEU A 338 3.16 -14.70 10.29
C LEU A 338 3.20 -15.30 8.87
N ALA A 339 2.23 -16.17 8.54
CA ALA A 339 2.14 -16.80 7.22
C ALA A 339 1.62 -15.86 6.12
N GLN A 340 0.74 -14.90 6.46
CA GLN A 340 0.19 -13.93 5.50
C GLN A 340 1.15 -12.76 5.23
N ILE A 341 1.93 -12.35 6.24
CA ILE A 341 2.91 -11.26 6.11
C ILE A 341 4.14 -11.72 5.29
N ASN A 342 4.62 -12.95 5.51
CA ASN A 342 5.78 -13.48 4.79
C ASN A 342 5.51 -13.84 3.32
N THR A 343 4.26 -13.88 2.86
CA THR A 343 3.91 -14.36 1.51
C THR A 343 3.41 -13.28 0.55
N LYS A 344 3.12 -12.06 1.00
CA LYS A 344 2.45 -11.04 0.15
C LYS A 344 3.12 -9.67 0.01
N GLU A 345 4.20 -9.36 0.73
CA GLU A 345 4.88 -8.06 0.58
C GLU A 345 6.30 -8.11 -0.02
N PHE A 346 6.76 -9.26 -0.52
CA PHE A 346 8.14 -9.39 -1.02
C PHE A 346 8.23 -9.56 -2.54
N GLY A 347 8.19 -8.44 -3.25
CA GLY A 347 8.47 -8.32 -4.68
C GLY A 347 9.44 -7.19 -4.99
N ILE A 348 10.74 -7.46 -4.86
CA ILE A 348 11.89 -6.87 -5.58
C ILE A 348 11.98 -5.32 -5.64
N GLY A 349 12.74 -4.77 -4.67
CA GLY A 349 13.74 -3.73 -4.95
C GLY A 349 13.52 -2.37 -4.31
N MET A 350 14.19 -2.09 -3.18
CA MET A 350 14.73 -0.77 -2.78
C MET A 350 15.50 -0.89 -1.44
N GLY A 351 16.72 -0.35 -1.38
CA GLY A 351 17.76 -0.73 -0.42
C GLY A 351 17.63 -0.17 1.00
N ILE A 352 16.51 0.48 1.33
CA ILE A 352 16.28 1.12 2.64
C ILE A 352 14.89 0.75 3.20
N SER A 353 13.82 0.81 2.39
CA SER A 353 12.45 0.49 2.83
C SER A 353 12.31 -0.96 3.31
N ASN A 354 12.78 -1.93 2.53
CA ASN A 354 12.69 -3.35 2.90
C ASN A 354 13.49 -3.67 4.17
N SER A 355 14.63 -3.00 4.40
CA SER A 355 15.43 -3.20 5.61
C SER A 355 14.83 -2.57 6.86
N ILE A 356 14.03 -1.51 6.71
CA ILE A 356 13.35 -0.83 7.82
C ILE A 356 12.15 -1.66 8.26
N ASP A 357 11.31 -2.11 7.33
CA ASP A 357 10.12 -2.91 7.65
C ASP A 357 10.48 -4.31 8.17
N LEU A 358 11.43 -5.01 7.54
CA LEU A 358 11.92 -6.31 8.02
C LEU A 358 12.60 -6.22 9.39
N ALA A 359 13.39 -5.18 9.65
CA ALA A 359 14.13 -5.06 10.92
C ALA A 359 13.24 -4.61 12.08
N LEU A 360 12.16 -3.88 11.80
CA LEU A 360 11.27 -3.33 12.83
C LEU A 360 9.97 -4.11 13.03
N GLY A 361 9.66 -5.11 12.19
CA GLY A 361 8.58 -6.07 12.42
C GLY A 361 7.19 -5.44 12.53
N ARG A 362 6.93 -4.34 11.82
CA ARG A 362 5.71 -3.54 11.98
C ARG A 362 4.49 -4.24 11.38
N ASN A 363 3.46 -4.47 12.19
CA ASN A 363 2.18 -5.03 11.75
C ASN A 363 1.02 -4.36 12.49
N ILE A 364 0.35 -3.41 11.83
CA ILE A 364 -0.90 -2.82 12.33
C ILE A 364 -2.05 -3.79 12.03
N LEU A 365 -2.53 -4.52 13.05
CA LEU A 365 -3.49 -5.64 12.92
C LEU A 365 -4.88 -5.38 13.52
N VAL A 366 -5.18 -4.12 13.86
CA VAL A 366 -6.39 -3.73 14.62
C VAL A 366 -7.70 -4.30 14.06
N PRO A 367 -7.99 -4.23 12.73
CA PRO A 367 -9.26 -4.71 12.18
C PRO A 367 -9.44 -6.24 12.26
N LEU A 368 -8.34 -6.98 12.31
CA LEU A 368 -8.38 -8.45 12.37
C LEU A 368 -8.55 -8.93 13.82
N ILE A 369 -7.84 -8.28 14.75
CA ILE A 369 -7.99 -8.52 16.20
C ILE A 369 -9.44 -8.26 16.65
N SER A 370 -10.07 -7.19 16.17
CA SER A 370 -11.43 -6.84 16.53
C SER A 370 -12.44 -7.92 16.10
N LYS A 371 -12.31 -8.40 14.85
CA LYS A 371 -13.18 -9.42 14.28
C LYS A 371 -13.04 -10.77 14.99
N ASP A 372 -11.82 -11.25 15.16
CA ASP A 372 -11.56 -12.53 15.81
C ASP A 372 -12.04 -12.51 17.28
N ALA A 373 -11.80 -11.41 18.00
CA ALA A 373 -12.25 -11.26 19.38
C ALA A 373 -13.78 -11.29 19.52
N MET A 374 -14.51 -10.61 18.63
CA MET A 374 -15.98 -10.63 18.64
C MET A 374 -16.55 -12.02 18.36
N GLU A 375 -15.94 -12.77 17.42
CA GLU A 375 -16.38 -14.12 17.07
C GLU A 375 -16.18 -15.10 18.23
N ILE A 376 -14.99 -15.08 18.86
CA ILE A 376 -14.69 -15.93 20.02
C ILE A 376 -15.62 -15.61 21.19
N TYR A 377 -15.88 -14.32 21.46
CA TYR A 377 -16.74 -13.90 22.55
C TYR A 377 -18.17 -14.43 22.43
N LYS A 378 -18.77 -14.43 21.23
CA LYS A 378 -20.14 -14.94 20.99
C LYS A 378 -20.35 -16.39 21.43
N THR A 379 -19.27 -17.14 21.65
CA THR A 379 -19.31 -18.55 22.05
C THR A 379 -19.14 -18.78 23.56
N LYS A 380 -18.95 -17.74 24.37
CA LYS A 380 -18.64 -17.84 25.81
C LYS A 380 -19.74 -17.30 26.72
N ASN A 381 -19.91 -17.94 27.89
CA ASN A 381 -20.77 -17.46 28.97
C ASN A 381 -19.93 -16.76 30.05
N ILE A 382 -20.10 -15.44 30.19
CA ILE A 382 -19.40 -14.60 31.20
C ILE A 382 -20.34 -14.31 32.37
N LYS A 383 -19.82 -14.28 33.61
CA LYS A 383 -20.61 -14.00 34.83
C LYS A 383 -20.87 -12.50 35.01
N ASN A 384 -21.96 -12.12 35.67
CA ASN A 384 -22.33 -10.71 35.94
C ASN A 384 -21.23 -9.89 36.65
N THR A 385 -20.45 -10.50 37.54
CA THR A 385 -19.32 -9.85 38.23
C THR A 385 -18.17 -9.54 37.27
N GLU A 386 -17.96 -10.38 36.26
CA GLU A 386 -16.94 -10.19 35.22
C GLU A 386 -17.40 -9.11 34.23
N LEU A 387 -18.68 -9.06 33.89
CA LEU A 387 -19.27 -8.00 33.06
C LEU A 387 -19.10 -6.59 33.67
N SER A 388 -19.27 -6.50 34.99
CA SER A 388 -19.07 -5.23 35.72
C SER A 388 -17.61 -4.77 35.65
N LYS A 389 -16.66 -5.69 35.83
CA LYS A 389 -15.22 -5.41 35.67
C LYS A 389 -14.88 -5.02 34.24
N LEU A 390 -15.39 -5.76 33.26
CA LEU A 390 -15.22 -5.45 31.84
C LEU A 390 -15.66 -4.02 31.54
N ASN A 391 -16.84 -3.61 32.02
CA ASN A 391 -17.35 -2.27 31.80
C ASN A 391 -16.41 -1.19 32.37
N VAL A 392 -16.02 -1.29 33.65
CA VAL A 392 -15.18 -0.28 34.31
C VAL A 392 -13.79 -0.20 33.69
N PHE A 393 -13.10 -1.34 33.56
CA PHE A 393 -11.71 -1.36 33.09
C PHE A 393 -11.57 -1.08 31.59
N THR A 394 -12.59 -1.37 30.78
CA THR A 394 -12.61 -0.95 29.37
C THR A 394 -12.68 0.58 29.27
N HIS A 395 -13.61 1.23 29.98
CA HIS A 395 -13.72 2.69 29.97
C HIS A 395 -12.43 3.36 30.47
N GLN A 396 -11.89 2.90 31.60
CA GLN A 396 -10.63 3.44 32.12
C GLN A 396 -9.45 3.26 31.15
N SER A 397 -9.43 2.18 30.37
CA SER A 397 -8.38 1.94 29.38
C SER A 397 -8.53 2.87 28.17
N ILE A 398 -9.77 3.09 27.70
CA ILE A 398 -10.07 4.06 26.64
C ILE A 398 -9.71 5.48 27.11
N ASP A 399 -10.09 5.88 28.31
CA ASP A 399 -9.81 7.22 28.85
C ASP A 399 -8.30 7.47 28.96
N LYS A 400 -7.53 6.46 29.40
CA LYS A 400 -6.07 6.56 29.44
C LYS A 400 -5.44 6.62 28.05
N LEU A 401 -5.97 5.87 27.08
CA LEU A 401 -5.53 5.98 25.68
C LEU A 401 -5.80 7.40 25.14
N ASN A 402 -6.99 7.93 25.37
CA ASN A 402 -7.38 9.28 24.95
C ASN A 402 -6.49 10.33 25.60
N HIS A 403 -6.25 10.25 26.91
CA HIS A 403 -5.31 11.14 27.58
C HIS A 403 -3.89 11.04 26.99
N LEU A 404 -3.40 9.84 26.69
CA LEU A 404 -2.10 9.66 26.06
C LEU A 404 -2.04 10.35 24.69
N ILE A 405 -3.04 10.14 23.84
CA ILE A 405 -3.01 10.61 22.45
C ILE A 405 -3.42 12.08 22.30
N ASP A 406 -4.43 12.54 23.04
CA ASP A 406 -4.96 13.90 22.89
C ASP A 406 -4.20 14.90 23.75
N THR A 407 -3.64 14.47 24.89
CA THR A 407 -2.95 15.35 25.83
C THR A 407 -1.43 15.19 25.77
N MET A 408 -0.91 13.96 25.75
CA MET A 408 0.54 13.74 25.92
C MET A 408 1.31 13.63 24.59
N TYR A 409 0.70 13.07 23.54
CA TYR A 409 1.36 12.94 22.24
C TYR A 409 1.84 14.27 21.67
N PRO A 410 1.06 15.36 21.66
CA PRO A 410 1.54 16.63 21.11
C PRO A 410 2.89 17.04 21.69
N TYR A 411 3.05 16.93 23.01
CA TYR A 411 4.31 17.20 23.71
C TYR A 411 5.44 16.26 23.29
N TYR A 412 5.20 14.93 23.27
CA TYR A 412 6.24 13.96 22.93
C TYR A 412 6.64 13.98 21.46
N VAL A 413 5.69 14.26 20.57
CA VAL A 413 5.93 14.44 19.15
C VAL A 413 6.79 15.68 18.94
N GLU A 414 6.49 16.81 19.61
CA GLU A 414 7.30 18.03 19.54
C GLU A 414 8.72 17.82 20.09
N GLU A 415 8.87 17.14 21.24
CA GLU A 415 10.16 16.82 21.85
C GLU A 415 11.01 15.92 20.92
N ALA A 416 10.38 14.92 20.31
CA ALA A 416 11.02 14.02 19.36
C ALA A 416 11.45 14.77 18.09
N ASN A 417 10.55 15.59 17.52
CA ASN A 417 10.80 16.37 16.31
C ASN A 417 11.96 17.36 16.51
N THR A 418 11.97 18.09 17.63
CA THR A 418 13.05 19.03 17.97
C THR A 418 14.39 18.33 18.12
N SER A 419 14.39 17.16 18.77
CA SER A 419 15.57 16.33 18.96
C SER A 419 16.13 15.84 17.61
N LEU A 420 15.27 15.31 16.76
CA LEU A 420 15.58 14.84 15.42
C LEU A 420 16.09 15.98 14.52
N PHE A 421 15.45 17.15 14.57
CA PHE A 421 15.88 18.32 13.81
C PHE A 421 17.30 18.77 14.14
N ASN A 422 17.61 18.89 15.44
CA ASN A 422 18.94 19.29 15.90
C ASN A 422 20.02 18.29 15.45
N LEU A 423 19.66 17.00 15.44
CA LEU A 423 20.50 15.95 14.90
C LEU A 423 20.72 16.10 13.39
N PHE A 424 19.65 16.27 12.61
CA PHE A 424 19.76 16.43 11.16
C PHE A 424 20.53 17.68 10.77
N LYS A 425 20.39 18.79 11.50
CA LYS A 425 21.23 20.00 11.34
C LYS A 425 22.71 19.74 11.64
N THR A 426 23.01 18.84 12.58
CA THR A 426 24.40 18.47 12.88
C THR A 426 24.98 17.62 11.75
N LEU A 427 24.20 16.65 11.25
CA LEU A 427 24.58 15.81 10.11
C LEU A 427 24.68 16.60 8.80
N GLU A 428 23.89 17.65 8.61
CA GLU A 428 23.98 18.55 7.43
C GLU A 428 25.41 19.06 7.22
N LYS A 429 26.09 19.43 8.32
CA LYS A 429 27.49 19.90 8.30
C LYS A 429 28.48 18.81 7.90
N GLU A 430 28.15 17.54 8.13
CA GLU A 430 28.95 16.41 7.66
C GLU A 430 28.69 16.15 6.18
N TYR A 431 27.43 16.23 5.74
CA TYR A 431 27.04 16.05 4.34
C TYR A 431 27.62 17.12 3.41
N SER A 432 27.78 18.36 3.88
CA SER A 432 28.45 19.41 3.09
C SER A 432 29.90 19.08 2.73
N LYS A 433 30.57 18.20 3.48
CA LYS A 433 31.94 17.73 3.21
C LYS A 433 32.03 16.81 1.99
N LEU A 434 30.89 16.23 1.55
CA LEU A 434 30.83 15.35 0.39
C LEU A 434 30.86 16.15 -0.94
N GLY A 435 30.55 17.45 -0.91
CA GLY A 435 30.51 18.33 -2.08
C GLY A 435 29.24 18.16 -2.94
N GLU A 436 29.18 18.89 -4.06
CA GLU A 436 28.03 18.97 -4.98
C GLU A 436 28.06 17.92 -6.11
N GLY A 437 28.57 16.72 -5.86
CA GLY A 437 28.70 15.69 -6.88
C GLY A 437 27.34 15.08 -7.30
N GLU A 438 27.06 15.01 -8.60
CA GLU A 438 25.84 14.40 -9.18
C GLU A 438 25.54 13.01 -8.61
N LYS A 439 26.57 12.15 -8.48
CA LYS A 439 26.41 10.81 -7.90
C LYS A 439 25.82 10.80 -6.49
N ILE A 440 26.10 11.83 -5.69
CA ILE A 440 25.56 11.93 -4.32
C ILE A 440 24.11 12.40 -4.38
N LYS A 441 23.80 13.35 -5.26
CA LYS A 441 22.45 13.82 -5.51
C LYS A 441 21.54 12.66 -5.94
N ASP A 442 22.00 11.83 -6.87
CA ASP A 442 21.29 10.63 -7.31
C ASP A 442 21.01 9.66 -6.16
N ILE A 443 22.01 9.43 -5.29
CA ILE A 443 21.84 8.55 -4.14
C ILE A 443 20.80 9.13 -3.18
N LEU A 444 20.89 10.41 -2.82
CA LEU A 444 19.92 11.05 -1.93
C LEU A 444 18.53 11.08 -2.53
N PHE A 445 18.40 11.42 -3.81
CA PHE A 445 17.12 11.43 -4.50
C PHE A 445 16.48 10.04 -4.49
N LYS A 446 17.25 8.99 -4.77
CA LYS A 446 16.78 7.61 -4.63
C LYS A 446 16.30 7.32 -3.21
N ARG A 447 17.05 7.73 -2.17
CA ARG A 447 16.58 7.58 -0.78
C ARG A 447 15.25 8.30 -0.54
N ILE A 448 15.09 9.52 -1.05
CA ILE A 448 13.83 10.27 -0.94
C ILE A 448 12.69 9.53 -1.63
N THR A 449 12.91 9.03 -2.85
CA THR A 449 11.92 8.23 -3.59
C THR A 449 11.48 6.99 -2.81
N ASP A 450 12.44 6.26 -2.22
CA ASP A 450 12.15 5.07 -1.43
C ASP A 450 11.26 5.41 -0.20
N LEU A 451 11.55 6.53 0.49
CA LEU A 451 10.75 7.02 1.62
C LEU A 451 9.38 7.56 1.18
N TYR A 452 9.30 8.21 0.01
CA TYR A 452 8.04 8.66 -0.58
C TYR A 452 7.13 7.47 -0.87
N LEU A 453 7.64 6.43 -1.54
CA LEU A 453 6.88 5.22 -1.83
C LEU A 453 6.32 4.60 -0.54
N TYR A 454 7.17 4.45 0.48
CA TYR A 454 6.76 3.96 1.80
C TYR A 454 5.56 4.74 2.38
N LYS A 455 5.60 6.08 2.30
CA LYS A 455 4.52 6.96 2.78
C LYS A 455 3.21 6.77 1.99
N GLN A 456 3.28 6.52 0.68
CA GLN A 456 2.11 6.37 -0.18
C GLN A 456 1.38 5.03 -0.02
N LEU A 457 2.05 3.99 0.48
CA LEU A 457 1.43 2.68 0.68
C LEU A 457 0.47 2.68 1.87
N SER A 458 -0.58 1.85 1.77
CA SER A 458 -1.55 1.61 2.84
C SER A 458 -0.89 1.04 4.10
N LEU A 459 -1.48 1.29 5.27
CA LEU A 459 -0.99 0.77 6.55
C LEU A 459 -1.01 -0.76 6.63
N ASN A 460 -2.05 -1.37 6.05
CA ASN A 460 -2.20 -2.81 5.91
C ASN A 460 -3.20 -3.10 4.77
N PRO A 461 -3.31 -4.36 4.30
CA PRO A 461 -4.21 -4.74 3.22
C PRO A 461 -5.72 -4.62 3.52
N MET A 462 -6.11 -4.23 4.73
CA MET A 462 -7.51 -4.12 5.18
C MET A 462 -8.01 -2.67 5.27
N THR A 463 -7.15 -1.68 4.99
CA THR A 463 -7.51 -0.26 5.07
C THR A 463 -6.98 0.52 3.87
N ASN A 464 -7.74 1.53 3.46
CA ASN A 464 -7.30 2.52 2.46
C ASN A 464 -6.45 3.64 3.08
N LEU A 465 -6.32 3.68 4.42
CA LEU A 465 -5.47 4.67 5.09
C LEU A 465 -4.00 4.40 4.76
N ARG A 466 -3.29 5.46 4.39
CA ARG A 466 -1.87 5.44 4.07
C ARG A 466 -1.04 5.94 5.24
N ARG A 467 0.24 5.60 5.23
CA ARG A 467 1.20 6.12 6.22
C ARG A 467 1.26 7.65 6.17
N LYS A 468 1.19 8.26 4.97
CA LYS A 468 1.17 9.73 4.81
C LYS A 468 -0.01 10.38 5.53
N ASP A 469 -1.18 9.74 5.54
CA ASP A 469 -2.38 10.31 6.15
C ASP A 469 -2.23 10.39 7.68
N LEU A 470 -1.53 9.42 8.29
CA LEU A 470 -1.20 9.44 9.71
C LEU A 470 -0.03 10.37 10.03
N ILE A 471 1.00 10.41 9.19
CA ILE A 471 2.10 11.36 9.30
C ILE A 471 1.56 12.80 9.33
N ASN A 472 0.69 13.16 8.38
CA ASN A 472 0.12 14.51 8.33
C ASN A 472 -0.65 14.85 9.60
N LYS A 473 -1.39 13.90 10.19
CA LYS A 473 -2.08 14.10 11.47
C LYS A 473 -1.13 14.27 12.65
N ILE A 474 -0.03 13.51 12.68
CA ILE A 474 1.02 13.65 13.70
C ILE A 474 1.71 15.02 13.55
N SER A 475 2.00 15.45 12.32
CA SER A 475 2.67 16.73 12.04
C SER A 475 1.80 17.94 12.33
N VAL A 476 0.47 17.86 12.15
CA VAL A 476 -0.49 18.92 12.55
C VAL A 476 -0.49 19.15 14.07
N ALA A 477 -0.08 18.15 14.87
CA ALA A 477 0.05 18.31 16.31
C ALA A 477 1.32 19.10 16.74
N ILE A 478 2.17 19.52 15.79
CA ILE A 478 3.43 20.23 16.04
C ILE A 478 3.33 21.64 15.47
N ASP A 479 3.47 22.65 16.33
CA ASP A 479 3.46 24.06 15.94
C ASP A 479 4.91 24.61 15.94
N ARG A 480 5.79 24.16 15.00
CA ARG A 480 7.05 24.85 14.49
C ARG A 480 8.15 24.00 13.78
N ASP A 481 9.00 24.74 13.06
CA ASP A 481 10.41 24.57 12.61
C ASP A 481 10.81 23.56 11.52
N MET A 482 10.33 22.31 11.49
CA MET A 482 10.62 21.37 10.37
C MET A 482 9.48 21.27 9.36
N CYS A 483 8.25 21.53 9.82
CA CYS A 483 7.06 21.53 8.99
C CYS A 483 6.98 22.76 8.07
N ASN A 484 7.64 23.87 8.43
CA ASN A 484 7.61 25.16 7.73
C ASN A 484 8.80 25.39 6.76
N LEU A 485 9.56 24.35 6.42
CA LEU A 485 10.50 24.46 5.30
C LEU A 485 9.68 24.64 4.02
N ASP A 486 9.94 25.71 3.25
CA ASP A 486 9.18 26.11 2.04
C ASP A 486 8.74 24.89 1.22
N GLU A 487 7.43 24.69 1.12
CA GLU A 487 6.83 23.60 0.34
C GLU A 487 7.22 23.69 -1.15
N GLU A 488 7.55 24.89 -1.65
CA GLU A 488 8.07 25.13 -3.00
C GLU A 488 9.49 24.57 -3.24
N ILE A 489 10.28 24.33 -2.19
CA ILE A 489 11.66 23.78 -2.27
C ILE A 489 11.70 22.29 -1.86
N LEU A 490 10.60 21.77 -1.32
CA LEU A 490 10.51 20.39 -0.87
C LEU A 490 9.99 19.49 -2.00
N PHE A 491 10.78 18.48 -2.37
CA PHE A 491 10.35 17.35 -3.21
C PHE A 491 9.13 16.59 -2.64
N ILE A 492 8.78 16.84 -1.38
CA ILE A 492 7.76 16.11 -0.61
C ILE A 492 6.49 16.96 -0.37
N GLY A 493 6.47 18.22 -0.84
CA GLY A 493 5.23 18.97 -1.04
C GLY A 493 4.65 18.62 -2.41
N GLY A 494 3.55 17.89 -2.42
CA GLY A 494 2.58 18.02 -3.50
C GLY A 494 1.57 19.05 -3.03
N GLU A 495 1.25 20.03 -3.88
CA GLU A 495 -0.02 20.74 -3.75
C GLU A 495 -1.19 19.75 -3.70
#